data_AF-A0A2N9NC76-F1
#
_entry.id   AF-A0A2N9NC76-F1
#
_cell.length_a   1.000
_cell.length_b   1.000
_cell.length_c   1.000
_cell.angle_alpha   90.00
_cell.angle_beta   90.00
_cell.angle_gamma   90.00
#
_symmetry.space_group_name_H-M   'P 1'
#
loop_
_entity.id
_entity.type
_entity.pdbx_description
1 polymer ?
#
loop_
_entity_poly.entity_id
_entity_poly.type
_entity_poly.pdbx_seq_one_letter_code
_entity_poly.pdbx_strand_id
1 'polypeptide(L)' 'MVDEVLPVDRTVAERAKQIVLGYHRLSARDAVHLAVMEKHGIERILTFDSGFDGFPGVTRLS' A
#
# COMPACT_ATOMS: atom_id res chain seq x y z
N MET A 1 -9.73 -18.40 -9.56
CA MET A 1 -9.71 -18.48 -8.08
C MET A 1 -8.50 -17.70 -7.61
N VAL A 2 -8.57 -17.04 -6.44
CA VAL A 2 -7.44 -16.33 -5.83
C VAL A 2 -7.11 -17.05 -4.52
N ASP A 3 -5.83 -17.11 -4.17
CA ASP A 3 -5.37 -17.82 -2.98
C ASP A 3 -5.77 -17.09 -1.69
N GLU A 4 -5.55 -15.77 -1.63
CA GLU A 4 -5.81 -14.96 -0.42
C GLU A 4 -6.29 -13.55 -0.77
N VAL A 5 -7.19 -13.01 0.05
CA VAL A 5 -7.65 -11.61 0.01
C VAL A 5 -7.52 -11.02 1.41
N LEU A 6 -6.63 -10.05 1.57
CA LEU A 6 -6.38 -9.39 2.85
C LEU A 6 -7.43 -8.30 3.13
N PRO A 7 -7.96 -8.20 4.37
CA PRO A 7 -9.00 -7.24 4.70
C PRO A 7 -8.46 -5.82 4.89
N VAL A 8 -9.27 -4.84 4.49
CA VAL A 8 -9.09 -3.43 4.87
C VAL A 8 -9.92 -3.16 6.13
N ASP A 9 -9.28 -3.19 7.29
CA ASP A 9 -9.91 -2.88 8.56
C ASP A 9 -9.63 -1.43 9.01
N ARG A 10 -10.13 -1.07 10.19
CA ARG A 10 -9.93 0.27 10.75
C ARG A 10 -8.44 0.63 10.93
N THR A 11 -7.61 -0.34 11.31
CA THR A 11 -6.17 -0.12 11.51
C THR A 11 -5.50 0.23 10.18
N VAL A 12 -5.86 -0.48 9.11
CA VAL A 12 -5.40 -0.16 7.75
C VAL A 12 -5.87 1.22 7.33
N ALA A 13 -7.15 1.56 7.55
CA ALA A 13 -7.71 2.86 7.17
C ALA A 13 -7.02 4.03 7.88
N GLU A 14 -6.76 3.91 9.19
CA GLU A 14 -6.04 4.95 9.94
C GLU A 14 -4.58 5.06 9.49
N ARG A 15 -3.91 3.94 9.19
CA ARG A 15 -2.55 3.98 8.66
C ARG A 15 -2.49 4.62 7.27
N ALA A 16 -3.43 4.27 6.38
CA ALA A 16 -3.55 4.88 5.06
C ALA A 16 -3.73 6.39 5.14
N LYS A 17 -4.57 6.88 6.07
CA LYS A 17 -4.69 8.31 6.35
C LYS A 17 -3.36 8.96 6.72
N GLN A 18 -2.55 8.34 7.57
CA GLN A 18 -1.22 8.86 7.90
C GLN A 18 -0.29 8.91 6.69
N ILE A 19 -0.34 7.89 5.83
CA ILE A 19 0.44 7.85 4.58
C ILE A 19 0.02 9.00 3.66
N VAL A 20 -1.27 9.22 3.43
CA VAL A 20 -1.78 10.32 2.59
C VAL A 20 -1.32 11.68 3.12
N LEU A 21 -1.36 11.89 4.43
CA LEU A 21 -0.94 13.14 5.06
C LEU A 21 0.58 13.34 5.01
N GLY A 22 1.38 12.27 5.00
CA GLY A 22 2.85 12.33 4.94
C GLY A 22 3.45 12.33 3.53
N TYR A 23 2.73 11.82 2.54
CA TYR A 23 3.21 11.64 1.16
C TYR A 23 2.22 12.26 0.16
N HIS A 24 2.33 13.57 -0.06
CA HIS A 24 1.39 14.36 -0.87
C HIS A 24 1.20 13.92 -2.34
N ARG A 25 2.06 13.04 -2.87
CA ARG A 25 1.98 12.53 -4.25
C ARG A 25 1.29 11.16 -4.35
N LEU A 26 1.03 10.49 -3.22
CA LEU A 26 0.32 9.22 -3.20
C LEU A 26 -1.19 9.44 -3.22
N SER A 27 -1.90 8.64 -4.01
CA SER A 27 -3.35 8.63 -3.95
C SER A 27 -3.83 7.96 -2.66
N ALA A 28 -5.06 8.26 -2.25
CA ALA A 28 -5.68 7.58 -1.12
C ALA A 28 -5.80 6.05 -1.35
N ARG A 29 -5.94 5.61 -2.61
CA ARG A 29 -5.97 4.18 -2.95
C ARG A 29 -4.61 3.53 -2.69
N ASP A 30 -3.53 4.15 -3.16
CA ASP A 30 -2.18 3.59 -3.01
C ASP A 30 -1.80 3.52 -1.54
N ALA A 31 -2.18 4.54 -0.77
CA ALA A 31 -2.00 4.54 0.68
C ALA A 31 -2.71 3.37 1.38
N VAL A 32 -3.90 2.96 0.91
CA VAL A 32 -4.58 1.76 1.44
C VAL A 32 -3.80 0.49 1.10
N HIS A 33 -3.31 0.35 -0.13
CA HIS A 33 -2.49 -0.81 -0.50
C HIS A 33 -1.21 -0.88 0.33
N LEU A 34 -0.50 0.25 0.48
CA LEU A 34 0.71 0.35 1.29
C LEU A 34 0.45 0.01 2.77
N ALA A 35 -0.67 0.47 3.34
CA ALA A 35 -1.04 0.16 4.71
C ALA A 35 -1.34 -1.34 4.92
N VAL A 36 -2.00 -2.00 3.96
CA VAL A 36 -2.18 -3.46 3.99
C VAL A 36 -0.81 -4.16 3.91
N MET A 37 0.03 -3.73 2.98
CA MET A 37 1.36 -4.30 2.78
C MET A 37 2.24 -4.21 4.03
N GLU A 38 2.33 -3.03 4.66
CA GLU A 38 3.07 -2.84 5.90
C GLU A 38 2.54 -3.73 7.04
N LYS A 39 1.22 -3.82 7.21
CA LYS A 39 0.60 -4.63 8.28
C LYS A 39 0.94 -6.12 8.14
N HIS A 40 1.09 -6.60 6.91
CA HIS A 40 1.32 -8.00 6.60
C HIS A 40 2.77 -8.32 6.21
N GLY A 41 3.69 -7.36 6.31
CA GLY A 41 5.10 -7.56 5.97
C GLY A 41 5.34 -7.86 4.49
N ILE A 42 4.51 -7.32 3.60
CA ILE A 42 4.61 -7.51 2.15
C ILE A 42 5.44 -6.38 1.56
N GLU A 43 6.56 -6.72 0.94
CA GLU A 43 7.54 -5.73 0.44
C GLU A 43 7.53 -5.61 -1.09
N ARG A 44 6.78 -6.45 -1.79
CA ARG A 44 6.76 -6.49 -3.26
C ARG A 44 5.34 -6.40 -3.79
N ILE A 45 5.14 -5.57 -4.81
CA ILE A 45 3.85 -5.39 -5.46
C ILE A 45 3.98 -5.53 -6.98
N LEU A 46 3.11 -6.32 -7.59
CA LEU A 46 2.99 -6.41 -9.05
C LEU A 46 1.91 -5.44 -9.52
N THR A 47 2.32 -4.34 -10.15
CA THR A 47 1.39 -3.30 -10.63
C THR A 47 2.04 -2.45 -11.72
N PHE A 48 1.21 -1.90 -12.60
CA PHE A 48 1.62 -0.90 -13.60
C PHE A 48 1.63 0.53 -13.03
N ASP A 49 1.14 0.73 -11.81
CA ASP A 49 1.13 2.04 -11.17
C ASP A 49 2.52 2.40 -10.62
N SER A 50 3.18 3.39 -11.20
CA SER A 50 4.50 3.86 -10.74
C SER A 50 4.44 4.67 -9.45
N GLY A 51 3.25 4.98 -8.92
CA GLY A 51 3.08 5.67 -7.63
C GLY A 51 3.77 4.97 -6.46
N PHE A 52 4.01 3.65 -6.57
CA PHE A 52 4.64 2.83 -5.53
C PHE A 52 6.19 2.92 -5.51
N ASP A 53 6.84 3.45 -6.56
CA ASP A 53 8.31 3.43 -6.68
C ASP A 53 9.03 4.31 -5.64
N GLY A 54 8.30 5.20 -4.95
CA GLY A 54 8.85 6.15 -3.98
C GLY A 54 8.58 5.81 -2.52
N PHE A 55 7.88 4.71 -2.22
CA PHE A 55 7.52 4.39 -0.84
C PHE A 55 8.57 3.48 -0.17
N PRO A 56 9.13 3.85 1.00
CA PRO A 56 10.13 3.05 1.68
C PRO A 56 9.63 1.63 2.01
N GLY A 57 10.49 0.63 1.80
CA GLY A 57 10.17 -0.78 2.12
C GLY A 57 9.28 -1.48 1.10
N VAL A 58 8.92 -0.83 -0.01
CA VAL A 58 8.15 -1.43 -1.09
C VAL A 58 8.92 -1.40 -2.40
N THR A 59 8.91 -2.53 -3.11
CA THR A 59 9.50 -2.71 -4.44
C THR A 59 8.40 -3.07 -5.43
N ARG A 60 8.22 -2.24 -6.46
CA ARG A 60 7.34 -2.59 -7.57
C ARG A 60 8.04 -3.57 -8.51
N LEU A 61 7.34 -4.62 -8.89
CA LEU A 61 7.76 -5.58 -9.91
C LEU A 61 7.15 -5.16 -11.26
N SER A 62 7.96 -5.21 -12.32
CA SER A 62 7.63 -4.84 -13.69
C SER A 62 7.75 -6.01 -14.64
#